data_AF-A0A848SQ68-F1
#
_entry.id   AF-A0A848SQ68-F1
#
_cell.length_a   1.000
_cell.length_b   1.000
_cell.length_c   1.000
_cell.angle_alpha   90.00
_cell.angle_beta   90.00
_cell.angle_gamma   90.00
#
_symmetry.space_group_name_H-M   'P 1'
#
loop_
_entity.id
_entity.type
_entity.pdbx_description
1 polymer ?
#
loop_
_entity_poly.entity_id
_entity_poly.type
_entity_poly.pdbx_seq_one_letter_code
_entity_poly.pdbx_strand_id
1 'polypeptide(L)' 'MRTYLVVIDETEEARTALHYAAVRAIKLGRTVEIIALIPQQ' A
#
# COMPACT_ATOMS: atom_id res chain seq x y z
N MET A 1 13.99 10.56 0.38
CA MET A 1 13.60 9.14 0.28
C MET A 1 12.23 9.07 -0.40
N ARG A 2 11.99 8.15 -1.35
CA ARG A 2 10.68 7.99 -2.03
C ARG A 2 10.12 6.61 -1.74
N THR A 3 8.90 6.55 -1.22
CA THR A 3 8.18 5.31 -0.87
C THR A 3 6.83 5.28 -1.59
N TYR A 4 6.21 4.10 -1.68
CA TYR A 4 4.80 3.97 -2.06
C TYR A 4 3.97 3.88 -0.78
N LEU A 5 3.06 4.82 -0.55
CA LEU A 5 2.10 4.75 0.55
C LEU A 5 0.81 4.12 0.05
N VAL A 6 0.33 3.07 0.71
CA VAL A 6 -0.92 2.39 0.39
C VAL A 6 -1.85 2.47 1.60
N VAL A 7 -3.05 3.01 1.38
CA VAL A 7 -4.14 2.92 2.35
C VAL A 7 -4.87 1.61 2.12
N ILE A 8 -5.10 0.86 3.19
CA ILE A 8 -5.80 -0.43 3.14
C ILE A 8 -7.08 -0.39 3.95
N ASP A 9 -8.08 -1.08 3.42
CA ASP A 9 -9.32 -1.47 4.05
C ASP A 9 -9.69 -2.90 3.57
N GLU A 10 -10.92 -3.34 3.81
CA GLU A 10 -11.39 -4.69 3.45
C GLU A 10 -11.82 -4.84 1.98
N THR A 11 -11.50 -3.86 1.13
CA THR A 11 -11.92 -3.86 -0.28
C THR A 11 -10.92 -4.57 -1.20
N GLU A 12 -11.39 -5.07 -2.34
CA GLU A 12 -10.53 -5.65 -3.38
C GLU A 12 -9.67 -4.58 -4.08
N GLU A 13 -10.13 -3.33 -4.09
CA GLU A 13 -9.41 -2.16 -4.58
C GLU A 13 -8.15 -1.93 -3.75
N ALA A 14 -8.23 -2.01 -2.41
CA ALA A 14 -7.07 -1.92 -1.53
C ALA A 14 -6.06 -3.04 -1.81
N ARG A 15 -6.55 -4.27 -2.03
CA ARG A 15 -5.69 -5.41 -2.39
C ARG A 15 -4.96 -5.19 -3.72
N THR A 16 -5.69 -4.67 -4.71
CA THR A 16 -5.15 -4.36 -6.03
C THR A 16 -4.11 -3.23 -5.95
N ALA A 17 -4.39 -2.19 -5.16
CA ALA A 17 -3.46 -1.08 -4.93
C ALA A 17 -2.16 -1.54 -4.26
N LEU A 18 -2.26 -2.40 -3.25
CA LEU A 18 -1.10 -3.00 -2.58
C LEU A 18 -0.26 -3.83 -3.56
N HIS A 19 -0.90 -4.67 -4.38
CA HIS A 19 -0.19 -5.48 -5.37
C HIS A 19 0.57 -4.60 -6.38
N TYR A 20 -0.09 -3.57 -6.91
CA TYR A 20 0.55 -2.60 -7.81
C TYR A 20 1.75 -1.92 -7.14
N ALA A 21 1.57 -1.38 -5.92
CA ALA A 21 2.63 -0.69 -5.19
C ALA A 21 3.83 -1.60 -4.93
N ALA A 22 3.61 -2.84 -4.49
CA ALA A 22 4.67 -3.81 -4.24
C ALA A 22 5.50 -4.10 -5.50
N VAL A 23 4.83 -4.41 -6.62
CA VAL A 23 5.50 -4.68 -7.91
C VAL A 23 6.30 -3.45 -8.38
N ARG A 24 5.75 -2.24 -8.19
CA ARG A 24 6.43 -1.00 -8.58
C ARG A 24 7.61 -0.67 -7.66
N ALA A 25 7.48 -0.90 -6.36
CA ALA A 25 8.51 -0.63 -5.37
C ALA A 25 9.75 -1.50 -5.63
N ILE A 26 9.56 -2.79 -5.92
CA ILE A 26 10.64 -3.71 -6.32
C ILE A 26 11.41 -3.17 -7.54
N LYS A 27 10.69 -2.79 -8.61
CA LYS A 27 11.30 -2.29 -9.85
C LYS A 27 12.13 -1.02 -9.67
N LEU A 28 11.85 -0.24 -8.64
CA LEU A 28 12.49 1.06 -8.39
C LEU A 28 13.44 1.05 -7.20
N GLY A 29 13.65 -0.11 -6.54
CA GLY A 29 14.44 -0.20 -5.31
C GLY A 29 13.85 0.67 -4.18
N ARG A 30 12.52 0.75 -4.10
CA ARG A 30 11.79 1.52 -3.09
C ARG A 30 11.05 0.59 -2.14
N THR A 31 10.56 1.17 -1.05
CA THR A 31 9.73 0.52 -0.06
C THR A 31 8.24 0.79 -0.29
N VAL A 32 7.41 -0.01 0.36
CA VAL A 32 5.97 0.22 0.50
C VAL A 32 5.69 0.47 1.99
N GLU A 33 4.95 1.52 2.29
CA GLU A 33 4.38 1.79 3.60
C GLU A 33 2.87 1.59 3.55
N ILE A 34 2.31 0.98 4.59
CA ILE A 34 0.91 0.59 4.65
C ILE A 34 0.23 1.33 5.80
N ILE A 35 -0.91 1.96 5.52
CA ILE A 35 -1.78 2.59 6.52
C ILE A 35 -3.13 1.87 6.51
N ALA A 36 -3.53 1.34 7.65
CA ALA A 36 -4.89 0.86 7.87
C ALA A 36 -5.70 1.92 8.63
N LEU A 37 -6.93 2.19 8.18
CA LEU A 37 -7.88 3.01 8.93
C LEU A 37 -8.69 2.09 9.84
N ILE A 38 -8.54 2.26 11.15
CA ILE A 38 -9.30 1.50 12.16
C ILE A 38 -10.38 2.43 12.74
N PRO A 39 -11.66 2.03 12.71
CA PRO A 39 -12.73 2.80 13.37
C PRO A 39 -12.44 2.98 14.86
N GLN A 40 -12.80 4.13 15.41
CA GLN A 40 -12.70 4.37 16.85
C GLN A 40 -13.66 3.42 17.58
N GLN A 41 -13.16 2.75 18.63
CA GLN A 41 -13.93 1.83 19.48
C GLN A 41 -14.80 2.57 20.50
#